data_AF-A0A3C0GH40-F1
#
_entry.id   AF-A0A3C0GH40-F1
#
_cell.length_a   1.000
_cell.length_b   1.000
_cell.length_c   1.000
_cell.angle_alpha   90.00
_cell.angle_beta   90.00
_cell.angle_gamma   90.00
#
_symmetry.space_group_name_H-M   'P 1'
#
loop_
_entity.id
_entity.type
_entity.pdbx_description
1 polymer ?
#
loop_
_entity_poly.entity_id
_entity_poly.type
_entity_poly.pdbx_seq_one_letter_code
_entity_poly.pdbx_strand_id
1 'polypeptide(L)' 'SDGTKVWLNSGSKLVYPIAFNGDKREVYIEGEAIFEVTHNKSKPFHVISDHQVVEVLGTVFGVTNYPDETETNTI' A
#
# COMPACT_ATOMS: atom_id res chain seq x y z
N SER A 1 12.12 -6.46 -8.11
CA SER A 1 11.66 -5.41 -7.18
C SER A 1 11.33 -4.17 -7.98
N ASP A 2 10.19 -3.51 -7.73
CA ASP A 2 9.70 -2.36 -8.51
C ASP A 2 10.24 -1.01 -8.03
N GLY A 3 11.07 -1.00 -6.98
CA GLY A 3 11.68 0.20 -6.41
C GLY A 3 10.85 0.90 -5.34
N THR A 4 9.62 0.47 -5.09
CA THR A 4 8.75 1.01 -4.03
C THR A 4 9.31 0.67 -2.65
N LYS A 5 9.36 1.65 -1.74
CA LYS A 5 9.75 1.44 -0.34
C LYS A 5 8.53 1.53 0.55
N VAL A 6 8.49 0.70 1.58
CA VAL A 6 7.41 0.69 2.57
C VAL A 6 8.03 0.64 3.96
N TRP A 7 7.64 1.58 4.81
CA TRP A 7 7.92 1.55 6.23
C TRP A 7 6.67 1.09 6.95
N LEU A 8 6.78 -0.03 7.66
CA LEU A 8 5.67 -0.69 8.33
C LEU A 8 5.76 -0.44 9.83
N ASN A 9 4.67 0.02 10.45
CA ASN A 9 4.64 0.24 11.89
C ASN A 9 4.47 -1.09 12.65
N SER A 10 4.70 -1.07 13.96
CA SER A 10 4.55 -2.23 14.84
C SER A 10 3.12 -2.76 14.82
N GLY A 11 2.96 -4.09 14.85
CA GLY A 11 1.64 -4.73 14.81
C GLY A 11 0.95 -4.69 13.44
N SER A 12 1.60 -4.11 12.42
CA SER A 12 1.07 -4.03 11.07
C SER A 12 1.54 -5.21 10.21
N LYS A 13 0.79 -5.53 9.16
CA LYS A 13 1.02 -6.66 8.25
C LYS A 13 0.85 -6.20 6.81
N LEU A 14 1.87 -6.45 6.00
CA LEU A 14 1.86 -6.21 4.56
C LEU A 14 1.97 -7.54 3.80
N VAL A 15 1.06 -7.79 2.86
CA VAL A 15 1.10 -8.94 1.95
C VAL A 15 1.31 -8.44 0.52
N TYR A 16 2.34 -8.96 -0.14
CA TYR A 16 2.70 -8.59 -1.51
C TYR A 16 3.30 -9.81 -2.24
N PRO A 17 3.20 -9.87 -3.59
CA PRO A 17 3.80 -10.95 -4.35
C PRO A 17 5.32 -10.80 -4.46
N ILE A 18 6.04 -11.91 -4.65
CA ILE A 18 7.49 -11.91 -4.89
C ILE A 18 7.85 -11.06 -6.13
N ALA A 19 6.96 -11.03 -7.13
CA ALA A 19 7.09 -10.20 -8.32
C ALA A 19 5.71 -9.71 -8.81
N PHE A 20 5.64 -8.45 -9.24
CA PHE A 20 4.47 -7.88 -9.88
C PHE A 20 4.48 -8.20 -11.38
N ASN A 21 3.86 -9.30 -11.80
CA ASN A 21 3.88 -9.76 -13.20
C ASN A 21 2.69 -9.26 -14.05
N GLY A 22 1.64 -8.71 -13.42
CA GLY A 22 0.45 -8.21 -14.11
C GLY A 22 0.58 -6.79 -14.69
N ASP A 23 -0.56 -6.16 -14.96
CA ASP A 23 -0.73 -4.76 -15.39
C ASP A 23 -0.81 -3.77 -14.21
N LYS A 24 -0.87 -4.28 -12.98
CA LYS A 24 -0.92 -3.52 -11.74
C LYS A 24 0.02 -4.08 -10.67
N ARG A 25 0.25 -3.29 -9.63
CA ARG A 25 1.04 -3.65 -8.45
C ARG A 25 0.10 -3.63 -7.25
N GLU A 26 -0.25 -4.79 -6.72
CA GLU A 26 -1.24 -4.89 -5.64
C GLU A 26 -0.61 -5.41 -4.36
N VAL A 27 -0.87 -4.70 -3.27
CA VAL A 27 -0.47 -5.11 -1.92
C VAL A 27 -1.68 -5.00 -0.98
N TYR A 28 -1.71 -5.86 0.03
CA TYR A 28 -2.71 -5.80 1.11
C TYR A 28 -2.03 -5.30 2.39
N ILE A 29 -2.67 -4.36 3.09
CA ILE A 29 -2.19 -3.79 4.34
C ILE A 29 -3.25 -3.93 5.45
N GLU A 30 -2.77 -4.30 6.63
CA GLU A 30 -3.47 -4.23 7.90
C GLU A 30 -2.53 -3.50 8.88
N GLY A 31 -3.04 -2.52 9.63
CA GLY A 31 -2.25 -1.60 10.45
C GLY A 31 -1.79 -0.35 9.70
N GLU A 32 -0.60 0.14 9.99
CA GLU A 32 -0.08 1.43 9.51
C GLU A 32 1.22 1.29 8.70
N ALA A 33 1.29 2.02 7.59
CA ALA A 33 2.49 2.08 6.76
C ALA A 33 2.63 3.43 6.05
N ILE A 34 3.89 3.81 5.80
CA ILE A 34 4.25 4.88 4.86
C ILE A 34 4.75 4.21 3.57
N PHE A 35 4.19 4.63 2.44
CA PHE A 35 4.55 4.15 1.10
C PHE A 35 5.30 5.24 0.35
N GLU A 36 6.50 4.94 -0.17
CA GLU A 36 7.19 5.71 -1.19
C GLU A 36 7.10 4.94 -2.51
N VAL A 37 6.04 5.21 -3.29
CA VAL A 37 5.73 4.46 -4.51
C VAL A 37 6.54 4.99 -5.68
N THR A 38 7.31 4.10 -6.32
CA THR A 38 8.02 4.43 -7.55
C THR A 38 7.01 4.78 -8.65
N HIS A 39 7.23 5.92 -9.31
CA HIS A 39 6.35 6.43 -10.34
C HIS A 39 6.29 5.49 -11.55
N ASN A 40 5.10 5.00 -11.87
CA ASN A 40 4.85 4.16 -13.03
C ASN A 40 3.38 4.27 -13.46
N LYS A 41 3.10 5.15 -14.43
CA LYS A 41 1.75 5.37 -14.96
C LYS A 41 1.20 4.18 -15.76
N SER A 42 2.05 3.35 -16.36
CA SER A 42 1.59 2.16 -17.09
C SER A 42 1.32 0.96 -16.19
N LYS A 43 1.66 1.06 -14.91
CA LYS A 43 1.46 0.01 -13.91
C LYS A 43 1.08 0.60 -12.54
N PRO A 44 -0.19 1.00 -12.34
CA PRO A 44 -0.67 1.60 -11.10
C PRO A 44 -0.35 0.73 -9.87
N PHE A 45 -0.20 1.39 -8.72
CA PHE A 45 0.02 0.74 -7.44
C PHE A 45 -1.25 0.83 -6.60
N HIS A 46 -1.77 -0.31 -6.16
CA HIS A 46 -2.96 -0.44 -5.33
C HIS A 46 -2.56 -0.91 -3.94
N VAL A 47 -2.93 -0.12 -2.94
CA VAL A 47 -2.91 -0.53 -1.53
C VAL A 47 -4.32 -0.88 -1.13
N ILE A 48 -4.54 -2.16 -0.85
CA ILE A 48 -5.85 -2.71 -0.49
C ILE A 48 -5.89 -2.87 1.03
N SER A 49 -6.90 -2.30 1.67
CA SER A 49 -7.29 -2.59 3.05
C SER A 49 -8.77 -3.01 3.10
N ASP A 50 -9.27 -3.40 4.26
CA ASP A 50 -10.60 -4.03 4.39
C ASP A 50 -11.76 -3.22 3.77
N HIS A 51 -11.67 -1.89 3.78
CA HIS A 51 -12.74 -1.02 3.33
C HIS A 51 -12.36 -0.06 2.20
N GLN A 52 -11.11 -0.06 1.75
CA GLN A 52 -10.65 0.87 0.72
C GLN A 52 -9.57 0.29 -0.18
N VAL A 53 -9.51 0.85 -1.39
CA VAL A 53 -8.42 0.65 -2.34
C VAL A 53 -7.85 2.02 -2.68
N VAL A 54 -6.58 2.23 -2.34
CA VAL A 54 -5.85 3.44 -2.70
C VAL A 54 -5.05 3.16 -3.96
N GLU A 55 -5.45 3.79 -5.07
CA GLU A 55 -4.72 3.75 -6.34
C GLU A 55 -3.81 4.97 -6.47
N VAL A 56 -2.52 4.73 -6.69
CA VAL A 56 -1.54 5.78 -6.97
C VAL A 56 -0.64 5.42 -8.14
N LEU A 57 -0.18 6.45 -8.85
CA LEU A 57 0.77 6.29 -9.95
C LEU A 57 2.22 6.46 -9.49
N GLY A 58 2.46 7.13 -8.35
CA GLY A 58 3.77 7.41 -7.78
C GLY A 58 3.73 8.64 -6.90
N THR A 59 3.72 8.42 -5.58
CA THR A 59 3.51 9.42 -4.53
C THR A 59 4.10 8.87 -3.23
N VAL A 60 4.37 9.76 -2.26
CA VAL A 60 4.59 9.39 -0.87
C VAL A 60 3.31 9.62 -0.08
N PHE A 61 2.79 8.61 0.58
CA PHE A 61 1.56 8.71 1.36
C PHE A 61 1.57 7.75 2.55
N GLY A 62 0.76 8.06 3.56
CA GLY A 62 0.53 7.19 4.72
C GLY A 62 -0.81 6.47 4.62
N VAL A 63 -0.90 5.24 5.15
CA VAL A 63 -2.16 4.51 5.35
C VAL A 63 -2.20 4.02 6.79
N THR A 64 -3.33 4.22 7.47
CA THR A 64 -3.63 3.67 8.80
C THR A 64 -4.94 2.90 8.72
N ASN A 65 -4.91 1.61 9.04
CA ASN A 65 -6.03 0.68 8.98
C ASN A 65 -5.90 -0.44 10.01
N TYR A 66 -5.99 -0.12 11.31
CA TYR A 66 -6.01 -1.14 12.35
C TYR A 66 -7.43 -1.74 12.49
N PRO A 67 -7.59 -3.08 12.59
CA PRO A 67 -8.92 -3.71 12.68
C PRO A 67 -9.74 -3.28 13.90
N ASP A 68 -9.06 -2.89 14.98
CA ASP A 68 -9.66 -2.45 16.24
C ASP A 68 -10.02 -0.95 16.23
N GLU A 69 -9.66 -0.23 15.16
CA GLU A 69 -9.97 1.19 14.98
C GLU A 69 -11.04 1.37 13.90
N THR A 70 -12.05 2.19 14.20
CA THR A 70 -13.16 2.45 13.28
C THR A 70 -12.80 3.37 12.11
N GLU A 71 -11.62 3.99 12.13
CA GLU A 71 -11.21 5.02 11.17
C GLU A 71 -10.04 4.55 10.31
N THR A 72 -10.25 4.54 9.00
CA THR A 72 -9.18 4.39 8.02
C THR A 72 -8.72 5.77 7.57
N ASN A 73 -7.44 6.09 7.73
CA ASN A 73 -6.88 7.39 7.36
C ASN A 73 -5.82 7.26 6.25
N THR A 74 -5.81 8.23 5.33
CA THR A 74 -4.81 8.36 4.26
C THR A 74 -4.37 9.83 4.17
N ILE A 75 -3.06 10.08 4.24
CA ILE A 75 -2.45 11.42 4.23
C ILE A 75 -1.38 11.56 3.15
#